data_AF-A0A2R4WG78-F1
#
_entry.id   AF-A0A2R4WG78-F1
#
_cell.length_a   1.000
_cell.length_b   1.000
_cell.length_c   1.000
_cell.angle_alpha   90.00
_cell.angle_beta   90.00
_cell.angle_gamma   90.00
#
_symmetry.space_group_name_H-M   'P 1'
#
loop_
_entity.id
_entity.type
_entity.pdbx_description
1 polymer ?
#
loop_
_entity_poly.entity_id
_entity_poly.type
_entity_poly.pdbx_seq_one_letter_code
_entity_poly.pdbx_strand_id
1 'polypeptide(L)'
;MILAAFLALSLAAGPAADATAALVRDGAARLSDGFAATTALAAPERERPAYRPEARAVSNWRGETKDGLLPLSLAWTAWAAPTDPAFVARCVKLNNYWCIKRAGWDGEIGGDQEGHTGFATAGQGADAAVSLLRRYYGEYGRRSALAIVRRWAPAECAAPVAARTVAPGRGPAPARTASPALAALAPQGLGRTLRARFLATHGRGGVPRRIVRAPARPAAGNALRVQPWSALARMQGRPRQPVRAVKAPPLPTIATGIGETARPTAAIEPGRILDGTRLAAEAAALPTLAIAPASSLPPALRPPAPLCGSDEIRIQNYAARIAGSVGVKPGDDLGLFTPDGHATARLAPVLLAMSSVELGALRASPALVAAAIARAEAERGAASRQAEAAP
;
A
#
# COMPACT_ATOMS: atom_id res chain seq x y z
N MET A 1 -27.66 -15.28 -31.11
CA MET A 1 -27.11 -14.25 -32.01
C MET A 1 -26.49 -14.82 -33.30
N ILE A 2 -25.81 -15.97 -33.28
CA ILE A 2 -25.15 -16.53 -34.49
C ILE A 2 -26.16 -17.01 -35.57
N LEU A 3 -27.31 -17.57 -35.17
CA LEU A 3 -28.33 -18.07 -36.10
C LEU A 3 -28.99 -16.95 -36.95
N ALA A 4 -29.14 -15.75 -36.37
CA ALA A 4 -29.75 -14.60 -37.04
C ALA A 4 -28.83 -14.00 -38.12
N ALA A 5 -27.51 -14.05 -37.91
CA ALA A 5 -26.53 -13.58 -38.89
C ALA A 5 -26.48 -14.49 -40.14
N PHE A 6 -26.67 -15.80 -39.96
CA PHE A 6 -26.71 -16.76 -41.08
C PHE A 6 -28.01 -16.66 -41.91
N LEU A 7 -29.14 -16.34 -41.28
CA LEU A 7 -30.40 -16.13 -41.98
C LEU A 7 -30.41 -14.83 -42.81
N ALA A 8 -29.76 -13.77 -42.31
CA ALA A 8 -29.63 -12.50 -43.05
C ALA A 8 -28.74 -12.62 -44.29
N LEU A 9 -27.71 -13.48 -44.25
CA LEU A 9 -26.78 -13.66 -45.35
C LEU A 9 -27.36 -14.49 -46.51
N SER A 10 -28.35 -15.35 -46.24
CA SER A 10 -28.97 -16.24 -47.23
C SER A 10 -30.12 -15.59 -48.01
N LEU A 11 -30.73 -14.51 -47.48
CA LEU A 11 -31.84 -13.79 -48.12
C LEU A 11 -31.39 -12.63 -49.03
N ALA A 12 -30.10 -12.27 -49.04
CA ALA A 12 -29.57 -11.16 -49.83
C ALA A 12 -29.24 -11.50 -51.30
N ALA A 13 -29.45 -12.75 -51.73
CA ALA A 13 -29.05 -13.24 -53.06
C ALA A 13 -30.21 -13.50 -54.04
N GLY A 14 -31.43 -13.03 -53.74
CA GLY A 14 -32.61 -13.19 -54.61
C GLY A 14 -33.18 -11.85 -55.11
N PRO A 15 -33.91 -11.83 -56.25
CA PRO A 15 -34.39 -10.61 -56.92
C PRO A 15 -35.54 -9.88 -56.16
N ALA A 16 -35.81 -10.25 -54.91
CA ALA A 16 -36.79 -9.62 -54.02
C ALA A 16 -36.11 -8.97 -52.80
N ALA A 17 -34.86 -8.50 -52.94
CA ALA A 17 -34.03 -8.00 -51.85
C ALA A 17 -34.68 -6.84 -51.06
N ASP A 18 -35.44 -5.96 -51.71
CA ASP A 18 -35.97 -4.75 -51.07
C ASP A 18 -37.14 -5.02 -50.11
N ALA A 19 -38.09 -5.87 -50.51
CA ALA A 19 -39.23 -6.25 -49.66
C ALA A 19 -38.79 -7.11 -48.47
N THR A 20 -37.82 -7.99 -48.70
CA THR A 20 -37.26 -8.86 -47.66
C THR A 20 -36.38 -8.08 -46.68
N ALA A 21 -35.60 -7.10 -47.17
CA ALA A 21 -34.82 -6.20 -46.32
C ALA A 21 -35.71 -5.25 -45.48
N ALA A 22 -36.90 -4.89 -45.95
CA ALA A 22 -37.87 -4.12 -45.17
C ALA A 22 -38.45 -4.97 -44.02
N LEU A 23 -38.86 -6.21 -44.30
CA LEU A 23 -39.35 -7.15 -43.28
C LEU A 23 -38.29 -7.54 -42.25
N VAL A 24 -37.04 -7.70 -42.67
CA VAL A 24 -35.91 -7.98 -41.75
C VAL A 24 -35.61 -6.76 -40.86
N ARG A 25 -35.69 -5.54 -41.38
CA ARG A 25 -35.52 -4.31 -40.58
C ARG A 25 -36.66 -4.13 -39.58
N ASP A 26 -37.90 -4.38 -39.99
CA ASP A 26 -39.07 -4.27 -39.11
C ASP A 26 -39.08 -5.36 -38.03
N GLY A 27 -38.66 -6.58 -38.39
CA GLY A 27 -38.44 -7.68 -37.44
C GLY A 27 -37.29 -7.40 -36.46
N ALA A 28 -36.19 -6.81 -36.92
CA ALA A 28 -35.07 -6.42 -36.07
C ALA A 28 -35.44 -5.28 -35.10
N ALA A 29 -36.24 -4.31 -35.56
CA ALA A 29 -36.76 -3.23 -34.71
C ALA A 29 -37.68 -3.79 -33.62
N ARG A 30 -38.63 -4.67 -33.97
CA ARG A 30 -39.54 -5.30 -32.99
C ARG A 30 -38.83 -6.24 -32.03
N LEU A 31 -37.78 -6.93 -32.47
CA LEU A 31 -36.93 -7.74 -31.57
C LEU A 31 -36.08 -6.86 -30.65
N SER A 32 -35.59 -5.71 -31.13
CA SER A 32 -34.86 -4.72 -30.32
C SER A 32 -35.78 -4.08 -29.27
N ASP A 33 -37.01 -3.73 -29.66
CA ASP A 33 -38.01 -3.16 -28.76
C ASP A 33 -38.52 -4.21 -27.77
N GLY A 34 -38.68 -5.46 -28.20
CA GLY A 34 -39.00 -6.58 -27.33
C GLY A 34 -37.89 -6.87 -26.30
N PHE A 35 -36.62 -6.84 -26.72
CA PHE A 35 -35.49 -6.98 -25.81
C PHE A 35 -35.36 -5.79 -24.85
N ALA A 36 -35.57 -4.56 -25.32
CA ALA A 36 -35.60 -3.37 -24.48
C ALA A 36 -36.74 -3.42 -23.44
N ALA A 37 -37.92 -3.90 -23.83
CA ALA A 37 -39.06 -4.09 -22.94
C ALA A 37 -38.85 -5.22 -21.92
N THR A 38 -38.18 -6.32 -22.29
CA THR A 38 -37.83 -7.40 -21.33
C THR A 38 -36.64 -7.06 -20.44
N THR A 39 -35.79 -6.10 -20.81
CA THR A 39 -34.67 -5.62 -19.96
C THR A 39 -35.12 -4.55 -18.96
N ALA A 40 -36.33 -4.00 -19.11
CA ALA A 40 -36.94 -3.07 -18.16
C ALA A 40 -37.49 -3.76 -16.90
N LEU A 41 -37.51 -5.10 -16.85
CA LEU A 41 -37.79 -5.85 -15.63
C LEU A 41 -36.55 -5.82 -14.72
N ALA A 42 -36.56 -4.84 -13.81
CA ALA A 42 -35.66 -4.72 -12.67
C ALA A 42 -34.17 -4.76 -13.02
N ALA A 43 -33.66 -3.67 -13.60
CA ALA A 43 -32.28 -3.30 -13.31
C ALA A 43 -32.16 -3.27 -11.77
N PRO A 44 -31.29 -4.10 -11.15
CA PRO A 44 -31.15 -4.06 -9.71
C PRO A 44 -30.82 -2.62 -9.33
N GLU A 45 -31.57 -2.05 -8.39
CA GLU A 45 -31.17 -0.79 -7.76
C GLU A 45 -29.68 -0.90 -7.47
N ARG A 46 -28.87 0.01 -8.02
CA ARG A 46 -27.43 0.03 -7.74
C ARG A 46 -27.28 0.17 -6.23
N GLU A 47 -27.01 -0.94 -5.55
CA GLU A 47 -26.78 -1.00 -4.12
C GLU A 47 -25.75 0.09 -3.80
N ARG A 48 -26.11 1.01 -2.90
CA ARG A 48 -25.19 2.08 -2.52
C ARG A 48 -23.88 1.43 -2.03
N PRO A 49 -22.71 1.89 -2.50
CA PRO A 49 -21.45 1.29 -2.11
C PRO A 49 -21.30 1.41 -0.60
N ALA A 50 -21.04 0.27 0.05
CA ALA A 50 -20.91 0.17 1.49
C ALA A 50 -19.63 -0.58 1.83
N TYR A 51 -18.91 -0.10 2.84
CA TYR A 51 -17.77 -0.83 3.38
C TYR A 51 -18.27 -2.01 4.22
N ARG A 52 -17.79 -3.22 3.90
CA ARG A 52 -18.10 -4.49 4.59
C ARG A 52 -16.88 -4.91 5.43
N PRO A 53 -16.87 -4.69 6.77
CA PRO A 53 -15.72 -4.96 7.62
C PRO A 53 -15.25 -6.41 7.59
N GLU A 54 -16.18 -7.36 7.48
CA GLU A 54 -15.92 -8.80 7.46
C GLU A 54 -15.13 -9.19 6.20
N ALA A 55 -15.51 -8.61 5.06
CA ALA A 55 -14.83 -8.82 3.79
C ALA A 55 -13.60 -7.91 3.61
N ARG A 56 -13.44 -6.90 4.48
CA ARG A 56 -12.46 -5.80 4.37
C ARG A 56 -12.48 -5.18 2.97
N ALA A 57 -13.68 -4.88 2.47
CA ALA A 57 -13.91 -4.49 1.10
C ALA A 57 -15.10 -3.54 0.97
N VAL A 58 -15.10 -2.70 -0.07
CA VAL A 58 -16.28 -1.95 -0.50
C VAL A 58 -17.15 -2.83 -1.40
N SER A 59 -18.47 -2.86 -1.21
CA SER A 59 -19.37 -3.79 -1.91
C SER A 59 -19.27 -3.78 -3.43
N ASN A 60 -18.99 -2.63 -4.06
CA ASN A 60 -18.88 -2.47 -5.52
C ASN A 60 -17.47 -2.68 -6.09
N TRP A 61 -16.47 -3.07 -5.28
CA TRP A 61 -15.05 -3.04 -5.69
C TRP A 61 -14.74 -3.81 -6.97
N ARG A 62 -15.47 -4.90 -7.23
CA ARG A 62 -15.30 -5.73 -8.44
C ARG A 62 -15.73 -4.98 -9.70
N GLY A 63 -16.82 -4.22 -9.63
CA GLY A 63 -17.29 -3.39 -10.74
C GLY A 63 -16.27 -2.28 -11.05
N GLU A 64 -15.84 -1.55 -10.02
CA GLU A 64 -14.82 -0.51 -10.15
C GLU A 64 -13.50 -1.09 -10.71
N THR A 65 -13.11 -2.29 -10.29
CA THR A 65 -11.91 -2.98 -10.79
C THR A 65 -11.98 -3.26 -12.28
N LYS A 66 -13.12 -3.75 -12.77
CA LYS A 66 -13.34 -4.08 -14.17
C LYS A 66 -13.07 -2.89 -15.09
N ASP A 67 -13.54 -1.72 -14.68
CA ASP A 67 -13.53 -0.50 -15.52
C ASP A 67 -12.32 0.40 -15.21
N GLY A 68 -11.77 0.32 -14.00
CA GLY A 68 -10.76 1.22 -13.48
C GLY A 68 -9.32 0.71 -13.48
N LEU A 69 -9.07 -0.59 -13.72
CA LEU A 69 -7.73 -1.19 -13.63
C LEU A 69 -7.24 -1.82 -14.93
N LEU A 70 -5.92 -1.86 -15.06
CA LEU A 70 -5.16 -2.52 -16.12
C LEU A 70 -4.14 -3.52 -15.53
N PRO A 71 -3.69 -4.51 -16.31
CA PRO A 71 -4.16 -4.88 -17.65
C PRO A 71 -5.58 -5.45 -17.63
N LEU A 72 -6.34 -5.23 -18.72
CA LEU A 72 -7.76 -5.59 -18.79
C LEU A 72 -8.02 -7.07 -18.50
N SER A 73 -7.14 -7.96 -18.95
CA SER A 73 -7.25 -9.40 -18.69
C SER A 73 -7.26 -9.73 -17.19
N LEU A 74 -6.38 -9.09 -16.41
CA LEU A 74 -6.32 -9.30 -14.96
C LEU A 74 -7.46 -8.61 -14.23
N ALA A 75 -7.86 -7.41 -14.69
CA ALA A 75 -9.03 -6.71 -14.16
C ALA A 75 -10.31 -7.52 -14.34
N TRP A 76 -10.52 -8.12 -15.52
CA TRP A 76 -11.66 -8.98 -15.81
C TRP A 76 -11.62 -10.28 -15.02
N THR A 77 -10.43 -10.86 -14.84
CA THR A 77 -10.26 -12.04 -13.97
C THR A 77 -10.65 -11.70 -12.53
N ALA A 78 -10.17 -10.57 -12.00
CA ALA A 78 -10.53 -10.11 -10.66
C ALA A 78 -12.02 -9.79 -10.51
N TRP A 79 -12.67 -9.28 -11.56
CA TRP A 79 -14.11 -9.02 -11.57
C TRP A 79 -14.93 -10.32 -11.54
N ALA A 80 -14.60 -11.28 -12.41
CA ALA A 80 -15.41 -12.49 -12.63
C ALA A 80 -15.12 -13.63 -11.64
N ALA A 81 -13.95 -13.64 -10.99
CA ALA A 81 -13.56 -14.76 -10.13
C ALA A 81 -14.49 -14.91 -8.91
N PRO A 82 -14.95 -16.14 -8.59
CA PRO A 82 -15.84 -16.37 -7.44
C PRO A 82 -15.16 -16.11 -6.09
N THR A 83 -13.84 -16.18 -6.06
CA THR A 83 -12.99 -15.85 -4.91
C THR A 83 -11.97 -14.79 -5.30
N ASP A 84 -11.43 -14.06 -4.32
CA ASP A 84 -10.44 -13.01 -4.58
C ASP A 84 -9.13 -13.62 -5.09
N PRO A 85 -8.67 -13.32 -6.31
CA PRO A 85 -7.39 -13.85 -6.81
C PRO A 85 -6.21 -13.34 -5.98
N ALA A 86 -5.15 -14.15 -5.85
CA ALA A 86 -3.98 -13.81 -5.03
C ALA A 86 -3.20 -12.57 -5.49
N PHE A 87 -3.35 -12.17 -6.76
CA PHE A 87 -2.74 -10.96 -7.31
C PHE A 87 -3.51 -9.68 -6.99
N VAL A 88 -4.74 -9.78 -6.47
CA VAL A 88 -5.55 -8.61 -6.11
C VAL A 88 -5.04 -8.05 -4.78
N ALA A 89 -4.37 -6.90 -4.87
CA ALA A 89 -3.94 -6.18 -3.69
C ALA A 89 -5.14 -5.70 -2.85
N ARG A 90 -4.95 -5.60 -1.53
CA ARG A 90 -5.99 -5.16 -0.60
C ARG A 90 -6.65 -3.84 -1.00
N CYS A 91 -5.88 -2.88 -1.53
CA CYS A 91 -6.38 -1.54 -1.79
C CYS A 91 -7.29 -1.51 -3.03
N VAL A 92 -7.21 -2.52 -3.90
CA VAL A 92 -8.17 -2.75 -4.99
C VAL A 92 -9.57 -2.95 -4.41
N LYS A 93 -9.69 -3.78 -3.36
CA LYS A 93 -10.97 -4.05 -2.66
C LYS A 93 -11.54 -2.82 -1.95
N LEU A 94 -10.76 -1.76 -1.82
CA LEU A 94 -11.12 -0.52 -1.15
C LEU A 94 -11.39 0.63 -2.12
N ASN A 95 -11.43 0.37 -3.44
CA ASN A 95 -11.47 1.39 -4.49
C ASN A 95 -10.36 2.46 -4.32
N ASN A 96 -9.21 2.05 -3.75
CA ASN A 96 -8.13 2.93 -3.35
C ASN A 96 -6.84 2.53 -4.06
N TYR A 97 -6.70 2.93 -5.31
CA TYR A 97 -5.62 2.42 -6.17
C TYR A 97 -4.23 3.01 -5.88
N TRP A 98 -4.12 3.85 -4.85
CA TRP A 98 -2.88 4.44 -4.35
C TRP A 98 -2.64 4.18 -2.85
N CYS A 99 -3.45 3.31 -2.23
CA CYS A 99 -3.36 2.95 -0.81
C CYS A 99 -3.31 4.17 0.14
N ILE A 100 -4.10 5.20 -0.14
CA ILE A 100 -4.21 6.42 0.67
C ILE A 100 -4.76 6.10 2.05
N LYS A 101 -4.19 6.74 3.07
CA LYS A 101 -4.63 6.62 4.46
C LYS A 101 -5.83 7.52 4.77
N ARG A 102 -6.64 7.11 5.74
CA ARG A 102 -7.83 7.82 6.20
C ARG A 102 -7.52 9.24 6.63
N ALA A 103 -8.35 10.19 6.18
CA ALA A 103 -8.24 11.59 6.55
C ALA A 103 -9.58 12.35 6.43
N GLY A 104 -10.71 11.64 6.28
CA GLY A 104 -12.01 12.28 6.00
C GLY A 104 -12.08 12.78 4.56
N TRP A 105 -11.67 11.94 3.61
CA TRP A 105 -11.71 12.27 2.19
C TRP A 105 -13.15 12.30 1.66
N ASP A 106 -13.39 13.04 0.58
CA ASP A 106 -14.65 12.89 -0.14
C ASP A 106 -14.82 11.44 -0.63
N GLY A 107 -16.03 10.91 -0.48
CA GLY A 107 -16.34 9.52 -0.76
C GLY A 107 -15.75 8.49 0.22
N GLU A 108 -15.11 8.89 1.33
CA GLU A 108 -14.68 7.95 2.37
C GLU A 108 -15.91 7.30 3.04
N ILE A 109 -16.04 5.98 2.87
CA ILE A 109 -17.15 5.18 3.43
C ILE A 109 -16.68 4.10 4.42
N GLY A 110 -15.38 4.04 4.69
CA GLY A 110 -14.80 3.11 5.66
C GLY A 110 -13.29 3.01 5.54
N GLY A 111 -12.72 1.98 6.15
CA GLY A 111 -11.31 1.67 6.00
C GLY A 111 -10.87 0.43 6.75
N ASP A 112 -9.71 -0.08 6.36
CA ASP A 112 -9.14 -1.29 6.95
C ASP A 112 -8.38 -1.00 8.26
N GLN A 113 -7.93 -2.06 8.92
CA GLN A 113 -7.20 -1.98 10.20
C GLN A 113 -5.82 -1.30 10.07
N GLU A 114 -5.28 -1.19 8.86
CA GLU A 114 -4.02 -0.47 8.57
C GLU A 114 -4.28 1.00 8.18
N GLY A 115 -5.53 1.44 8.30
CA GLY A 115 -5.94 2.82 8.05
C GLY A 115 -6.01 3.17 6.57
N HIS A 116 -6.10 2.21 5.65
CA HIS A 116 -6.39 2.52 4.24
C HIS A 116 -7.85 2.93 4.09
N THR A 117 -8.09 4.01 3.34
CA THR A 117 -9.44 4.50 3.04
C THR A 117 -10.17 3.54 2.10
N GLY A 118 -11.43 3.24 2.41
CA GLY A 118 -12.40 2.67 1.47
C GLY A 118 -13.21 3.79 0.82
N PHE A 119 -13.10 3.94 -0.50
CA PHE A 119 -13.84 4.96 -1.26
C PHE A 119 -15.11 4.39 -1.87
N ALA A 120 -16.17 5.20 -1.95
CA ALA A 120 -17.42 4.82 -2.63
C ALA A 120 -17.20 4.53 -4.12
N THR A 121 -16.28 5.25 -4.77
CA THR A 121 -15.87 5.02 -6.17
C THR A 121 -14.35 5.08 -6.31
N ALA A 122 -13.80 4.42 -7.33
CA ALA A 122 -12.38 4.54 -7.64
C ALA A 122 -12.01 5.96 -8.12
N GLY A 123 -12.97 6.67 -8.71
CA GLY A 123 -12.84 8.08 -9.09
C GLY A 123 -12.49 8.97 -7.91
N GLN A 124 -13.21 8.83 -6.79
CA GLN A 124 -12.92 9.59 -5.57
C GLN A 124 -11.57 9.21 -4.95
N GLY A 125 -11.17 7.94 -5.04
CA GLY A 125 -9.81 7.54 -4.67
C GLY A 125 -8.73 8.21 -5.52
N ALA A 126 -8.97 8.40 -6.81
CA ALA A 126 -8.08 9.12 -7.71
C ALA A 126 -8.05 10.63 -7.41
N ASP A 127 -9.19 11.24 -7.09
CA ASP A 127 -9.30 12.65 -6.71
C ASP A 127 -8.52 12.93 -5.42
N ALA A 128 -8.62 12.02 -4.45
CA ALA A 128 -7.83 12.07 -3.22
C ALA A 128 -6.32 11.97 -3.51
N ALA A 129 -5.89 11.13 -4.46
CA ALA A 129 -4.49 11.00 -4.85
C ALA A 129 -3.94 12.31 -5.45
N VAL A 130 -4.68 12.90 -6.39
CA VAL A 130 -4.32 14.19 -7.02
C VAL A 130 -4.24 15.29 -5.97
N SER A 131 -5.25 15.39 -5.11
CA SER A 131 -5.32 16.39 -4.03
C SER A 131 -4.17 16.24 -3.03
N LEU A 132 -3.83 15.00 -2.67
CA LEU A 132 -2.75 14.72 -1.74
C LEU A 132 -1.37 15.09 -2.34
N LEU A 133 -1.13 14.74 -3.60
CA LEU A 133 0.10 15.14 -4.29
C LEU A 133 0.20 16.67 -4.44
N ARG A 134 -0.89 17.35 -4.78
CA ARG A 134 -0.95 18.81 -4.85
C ARG A 134 -0.57 19.45 -3.51
N ARG A 135 -1.14 18.97 -2.41
CA ARG A 135 -0.81 19.42 -1.05
C ARG A 135 0.65 19.12 -0.69
N TYR A 136 1.17 17.94 -1.07
CA TYR A 136 2.56 17.60 -0.84
C TYR A 136 3.51 18.54 -1.58
N TYR A 137 3.19 18.86 -2.83
CA TYR A 137 4.02 19.72 -3.68
C TYR A 137 3.99 21.19 -3.25
N GLY A 138 2.78 21.73 -3.08
CA GLY A 138 2.56 23.15 -2.81
C GLY A 138 2.74 23.49 -1.34
N GLU A 139 1.91 22.90 -0.47
CA GLU A 139 1.85 23.27 0.94
C GLU A 139 3.04 22.72 1.74
N TYR A 140 3.50 21.49 1.45
CA TYR A 140 4.58 20.85 2.20
C TYR A 140 5.95 20.90 1.51
N GLY A 141 6.06 21.50 0.32
CA GLY A 141 7.33 21.64 -0.41
C GLY A 141 8.01 20.32 -0.79
N ARG A 142 7.28 19.21 -0.81
CA ARG A 142 7.81 17.88 -1.17
C ARG A 142 7.78 17.72 -2.69
N ARG A 143 8.84 18.19 -3.35
CA ARG A 143 8.90 18.24 -4.82
C ARG A 143 9.57 17.03 -5.47
N SER A 144 10.37 16.27 -4.73
CA SER A 144 11.03 15.08 -5.24
C SER A 144 10.28 13.79 -4.91
N ALA A 145 10.48 12.75 -5.74
CA ALA A 145 9.89 11.44 -5.51
C ALA A 145 10.27 10.88 -4.13
N LEU A 146 11.53 11.05 -3.72
CA LEU A 146 11.99 10.57 -2.42
C LEU A 146 11.30 11.28 -1.25
N ALA A 147 11.09 12.60 -1.35
CA ALA A 147 10.43 13.39 -0.32
C ALA A 147 8.93 13.05 -0.19
N ILE A 148 8.28 12.75 -1.32
CA ILE A 148 6.90 12.29 -1.39
C ILE A 148 6.78 10.89 -0.79
N VAL A 149 7.56 9.91 -1.28
CA VAL A 149 7.46 8.51 -0.85
C VAL A 149 7.75 8.33 0.63
N ARG A 150 8.76 9.02 1.19
CA ARG A 150 9.05 8.95 2.63
C ARG A 150 7.88 9.36 3.52
N ARG A 151 6.99 10.21 2.99
CA ARG A 151 5.74 10.60 3.68
C ARG A 151 4.57 9.69 3.31
N TRP A 152 4.50 9.24 2.07
CA TRP A 152 3.43 8.39 1.54
C TRP A 152 3.44 6.98 2.15
N ALA A 153 4.62 6.36 2.16
CA ALA A 153 4.87 5.02 2.65
C ALA A 153 6.09 5.04 3.60
N PRO A 154 5.92 5.54 4.84
CA PRO A 154 7.01 5.66 5.80
C PRO A 154 7.62 4.28 6.11
N ALA A 155 8.89 4.29 6.56
CA ALA A 155 9.52 3.09 7.10
C ALA A 155 8.76 2.61 8.34
N GLU A 156 8.53 1.30 8.43
CA GLU A 156 7.83 0.68 9.57
C GLU A 156 8.80 0.42 10.72
N CYS A 157 10.10 0.41 10.43
CA CYS A 157 11.12 0.49 11.46
C CYS A 157 11.07 1.89 12.08
N ALA A 158 10.41 2.00 13.24
CA ALA A 158 10.51 3.20 14.06
C ALA A 158 11.98 3.44 14.39
N ALA A 159 12.62 4.39 13.69
CA ALA A 159 13.71 5.12 14.29
C ALA A 159 13.14 5.71 15.59
N PRO A 160 13.80 5.59 16.75
CA PRO A 160 13.43 6.45 17.86
C PRO A 160 13.45 7.86 17.29
N VAL A 161 12.32 8.56 17.40
CA VAL A 161 12.25 9.99 17.11
C VAL A 161 13.40 10.58 17.91
N ALA A 162 14.48 10.96 17.23
CA ALA A 162 15.58 11.64 17.87
C ALA A 162 14.96 12.92 18.41
N ALA A 163 14.73 12.95 19.73
CA ALA A 163 14.62 14.20 20.45
C ALA A 163 15.76 15.05 19.94
N ARG A 164 15.43 16.22 19.35
CA ARG A 164 16.36 17.19 18.78
C ARG A 164 17.68 17.12 19.55
N THR A 165 18.70 16.56 18.91
CA THR A 165 20.07 16.70 19.36
C THR A 165 20.39 18.18 19.25
N VAL A 166 20.30 18.87 20.37
CA VAL A 166 21.02 20.13 20.57
C VAL A 166 22.48 19.81 20.29
N ALA A 167 23.07 20.51 19.32
CA ALA A 167 24.46 20.32 18.93
C ALA A 167 25.38 20.47 20.16
N PRO A 168 26.40 19.62 20.33
CA PRO A 168 27.38 19.78 21.40
C PRO A 168 28.36 20.87 20.96
N GLY A 169 28.12 22.10 21.39
CA GLY A 169 28.96 23.22 20.95
C GLY A 169 28.50 24.59 21.39
N ARG A 170 28.08 24.76 22.65
CA ARG A 170 28.12 26.05 23.34
C ARG A 170 27.93 25.82 24.83
N GLY A 171 28.76 26.49 25.64
CA GLY A 171 28.80 26.35 27.09
C GLY A 171 27.46 26.61 27.78
N PRO A 172 27.35 26.27 29.08
CA PRO A 172 26.09 26.35 29.81
C PRO A 172 25.59 27.79 29.87
N ALA A 173 24.51 28.09 29.16
CA ALA A 173 23.69 29.26 29.41
C ALA A 173 22.63 28.89 30.47
N PRO A 174 22.37 29.76 31.46
CA PRO A 174 21.49 29.43 32.59
C PRO A 174 20.06 29.17 32.14
N ALA A 175 19.45 28.15 32.76
CA ALA A 175 18.06 27.78 32.59
C ALA A 175 17.15 28.99 32.81
N ARG A 176 16.29 29.28 31.82
CA ARG A 176 15.14 30.17 32.03
C ARG A 176 14.25 29.55 33.10
N THR A 177 14.17 30.26 34.21
CA THR A 177 13.27 30.04 35.33
C THR A 177 11.85 29.82 34.84
N ALA A 178 11.26 28.68 35.22
CA ALA A 178 9.83 28.46 35.14
C ALA A 178 9.13 29.52 36.00
N SER A 179 8.08 30.16 35.46
CA SER A 179 7.31 31.15 36.22
C SER A 179 6.77 30.52 37.52
N PRO A 180 6.89 31.20 38.68
CA PRO A 180 6.46 30.67 39.98
C PRO A 180 4.95 30.33 40.04
N ALA A 181 4.14 30.96 39.18
CA ALA A 181 2.71 30.65 39.05
C ALA A 181 2.43 29.21 38.58
N LEU A 182 3.27 28.62 37.72
CA LEU A 182 3.11 27.25 37.22
C LEU A 182 3.57 26.19 38.23
N ALA A 183 4.54 26.52 39.08
CA ALA A 183 5.01 25.66 40.16
C ALA A 183 4.00 25.57 41.33
N ALA A 184 3.28 26.67 41.61
CA ALA A 184 2.22 26.70 42.62
C ALA A 184 0.97 25.89 42.20
N LEU A 185 0.65 25.85 40.90
CA LEU A 185 -0.53 25.14 40.37
C LEU A 185 -0.30 23.63 40.15
N ALA A 186 0.96 23.18 39.98
CA ALA A 186 1.27 21.78 39.75
C ALA A 186 2.66 21.41 40.30
N PRO A 187 2.82 21.29 41.64
CA PRO A 187 4.11 21.01 42.28
C PRO A 187 4.73 19.65 41.89
N GLN A 188 3.92 18.75 41.30
CA GLN A 188 4.36 17.44 40.80
C GLN A 188 4.40 17.37 39.26
N GLY A 189 4.34 18.51 38.58
CA GLY A 189 4.26 18.62 37.13
C GLY A 189 2.86 18.44 36.57
N LEU A 190 2.60 19.06 35.41
CA LEU A 190 1.27 19.09 34.75
C LEU A 190 0.73 17.69 34.42
N GLY A 191 1.61 16.69 34.24
CA GLY A 191 1.26 15.30 33.96
C GLY A 191 0.56 14.56 35.10
N ARG A 192 0.57 15.09 36.34
CA ARG A 192 -0.11 14.49 37.49
C ARG A 192 -1.43 15.15 37.86
N THR A 193 -1.85 16.18 37.13
CA THR A 193 -3.14 16.85 37.34
C THR A 193 -4.31 15.92 37.02
N LEU A 194 -5.46 16.14 37.68
CA LEU A 194 -6.71 15.39 37.39
C LEU A 194 -7.09 15.48 35.92
N ARG A 195 -6.86 16.63 35.26
CA ARG A 195 -7.10 16.81 33.83
C ARG A 195 -6.18 15.95 32.97
N ALA A 196 -4.90 15.84 33.31
CA ALA A 196 -3.97 14.97 32.58
C ALA A 196 -4.34 13.48 32.74
N ARG A 197 -4.76 13.06 33.94
CA ARG A 197 -5.26 11.69 34.18
C ARG A 197 -6.59 11.43 33.49
N PHE A 198 -7.50 12.40 33.50
CA PHE A 198 -8.79 12.32 32.81
C PHE A 198 -8.59 12.21 31.30
N LEU A 199 -7.71 13.01 30.70
CA LEU A 199 -7.38 12.91 29.28
C LEU A 199 -6.63 11.62 28.93
N ALA A 200 -5.76 11.12 29.84
CA ALA A 200 -5.11 9.82 29.64
C ALA A 200 -6.10 8.64 29.73
N THR A 201 -7.19 8.79 30.47
CA THR A 201 -8.26 7.79 30.58
C THR A 201 -9.38 7.96 29.55
N HIS A 202 -9.55 9.16 29.00
CA HIS A 202 -10.67 9.55 28.12
C HIS A 202 -10.19 10.22 26.80
N GLY A 203 -9.01 9.85 26.31
CA GLY A 203 -8.48 10.32 25.02
C GLY A 203 -9.44 10.04 23.85
N ARG A 204 -9.36 10.89 22.80
CA ARG A 204 -10.37 11.06 21.72
C ARG A 204 -11.01 9.74 21.23
N GLY A 205 -12.31 9.60 21.50
CA GLY A 205 -13.21 8.55 20.98
C GLY A 205 -13.81 7.67 22.07
N GLY A 206 -14.79 8.20 22.81
CA GLY A 206 -15.35 7.56 24.01
C GLY A 206 -16.25 6.34 23.73
N VAL A 207 -15.92 5.21 24.36
CA VAL A 207 -16.83 4.25 25.02
C VAL A 207 -16.03 3.55 26.15
N PRO A 208 -16.52 3.43 27.39
CA PRO A 208 -15.81 2.72 28.45
C PRO A 208 -15.91 1.19 28.26
N ARG A 209 -14.78 0.50 28.04
CA ARG A 209 -14.73 -0.96 28.13
C ARG A 209 -14.67 -1.38 29.60
N ARG A 210 -15.75 -2.04 30.05
CA ARG A 210 -15.82 -2.75 31.33
C ARG A 210 -14.69 -3.79 31.38
N ILE A 211 -13.80 -3.65 32.35
CA ILE A 211 -12.74 -4.61 32.64
C ILE A 211 -13.38 -5.86 33.23
N VAL A 212 -13.49 -6.92 32.42
CA VAL A 212 -13.62 -8.29 32.95
C VAL A 212 -12.22 -8.85 33.09
N ARG A 213 -11.85 -9.11 34.34
CA ARG A 213 -10.55 -9.63 34.77
C ARG A 213 -10.50 -11.13 34.42
N ALA A 214 -9.74 -11.49 33.39
CA ALA A 214 -9.38 -12.88 33.11
C ALA A 214 -7.94 -13.17 33.60
N PRO A 215 -7.65 -14.38 34.11
CA PRO A 215 -6.42 -14.68 34.83
C PRO A 215 -5.20 -14.74 33.91
N ALA A 216 -4.05 -14.39 34.48
CA ALA A 216 -2.75 -14.26 33.85
C ALA A 216 -2.24 -15.57 33.24
N ARG A 217 -1.78 -15.50 31.98
CA ARG A 217 -0.83 -16.44 31.38
C ARG A 217 0.43 -15.68 30.97
N PRO A 218 1.63 -16.28 31.12
CA PRO A 218 2.89 -15.57 30.93
C PRO A 218 3.09 -15.19 29.45
N ALA A 219 3.66 -14.01 29.27
CA ALA A 219 3.97 -13.41 27.98
C ALA A 219 4.94 -14.30 27.18
N ALA A 220 4.41 -14.97 26.16
CA ALA A 220 5.22 -15.47 25.05
C ALA A 220 5.58 -14.26 24.16
N GLY A 221 6.88 -14.07 23.96
CA GLY A 221 7.46 -12.94 23.27
C GLY A 221 6.90 -12.72 21.86
N ASN A 222 7.02 -11.48 21.40
CA ASN A 222 6.66 -11.03 20.07
C ASN A 222 7.27 -11.93 18.99
N ALA A 223 6.52 -12.95 18.57
CA ALA A 223 6.79 -13.64 17.33
C ALA A 223 6.61 -12.61 16.21
N LEU A 224 7.70 -12.25 15.55
CA LEU A 224 7.69 -11.51 14.30
C LEU A 224 6.64 -12.15 13.38
N ARG A 225 5.51 -11.46 13.19
CA ARG A 225 4.49 -11.88 12.23
C ARG A 225 5.11 -11.76 10.85
N VAL A 226 5.53 -12.90 10.32
CA VAL A 226 5.95 -13.04 8.94
C VAL A 226 4.76 -12.66 8.06
N GLN A 227 4.86 -11.52 7.40
CA GLN A 227 3.82 -11.03 6.50
C GLN A 227 3.65 -12.01 5.32
N PRO A 228 2.41 -12.23 4.83
CA PRO A 228 2.07 -13.30 3.87
C PRO A 228 2.72 -13.15 2.48
N TRP A 229 3.33 -12.01 2.18
CA TRP A 229 4.02 -11.73 0.92
C TRP A 229 5.56 -11.79 1.02
N SER A 230 6.11 -12.00 2.22
CA SER A 230 7.55 -12.19 2.42
C SER A 230 8.06 -13.45 1.70
N ALA A 231 9.35 -13.46 1.34
CA ALA A 231 9.99 -14.67 0.80
C ALA A 231 9.90 -15.85 1.79
N LEU A 232 9.86 -15.57 3.10
CA LEU A 232 9.72 -16.56 4.16
C LEU A 232 8.32 -17.20 4.20
N ALA A 233 7.25 -16.41 4.00
CA ALA A 233 5.87 -16.92 3.92
C ALA A 233 5.67 -17.87 2.73
N ARG A 234 6.37 -17.62 1.61
CA ARG A 234 6.33 -18.49 0.41
C ARG A 234 7.02 -19.85 0.61
N MET A 235 7.92 -19.96 1.57
CA MET A 235 8.60 -21.23 1.89
C MET A 235 7.87 -22.08 2.95
N GLN A 236 6.93 -21.52 3.69
CA GLN A 236 6.22 -22.23 4.78
C GLN A 236 5.04 -23.11 4.32
N GLY A 237 4.62 -23.02 3.05
CA GLY A 237 3.44 -23.72 2.52
C GLY A 237 3.71 -25.03 1.76
N ARG A 238 4.93 -25.57 1.75
CA ARG A 238 5.23 -26.85 1.07
C ARG A 238 5.61 -27.93 2.09
N PRO A 239 5.04 -29.15 2.02
CA PRO A 239 5.62 -30.28 2.73
C PRO A 239 7.05 -30.48 2.21
N ARG A 240 8.02 -30.51 3.14
CA ARG A 240 9.42 -30.80 2.84
C ARG A 240 9.48 -32.21 2.24
N GLN A 241 9.69 -32.32 0.94
CA GLN A 241 10.18 -33.58 0.39
C GLN A 241 11.60 -33.82 0.90
N PRO A 242 11.95 -35.06 1.28
CA PRO A 242 13.31 -35.39 1.66
C PRO A 242 14.24 -35.08 0.49
N VAL A 243 15.21 -34.20 0.73
CA VAL A 243 16.25 -33.89 -0.24
C VAL A 243 17.11 -35.13 -0.41
N ARG A 244 17.01 -35.77 -1.59
CA ARG A 244 17.85 -36.91 -1.93
C ARG A 244 19.28 -36.39 -2.09
N ALA A 245 20.22 -36.94 -1.33
CA ALA A 245 21.63 -36.60 -1.45
C ALA A 245 22.10 -36.86 -2.89
N VAL A 246 22.42 -35.81 -3.63
CA VAL A 246 23.04 -35.91 -4.95
C VAL A 246 24.53 -36.08 -4.72
N LYS A 247 25.07 -37.27 -5.02
CA LYS A 247 26.52 -37.45 -5.15
C LYS A 247 26.98 -36.70 -6.40
N ALA A 248 27.68 -35.59 -6.22
CA ALA A 248 28.41 -34.95 -7.31
C ALA A 248 29.53 -35.90 -7.77
N PRO A 249 29.68 -36.20 -9.07
CA PRO A 249 30.86 -36.88 -9.57
C PRO A 249 32.09 -35.96 -9.41
N PRO A 250 33.27 -36.51 -9.09
CA PRO A 250 34.48 -35.71 -8.97
C PRO A 250 34.80 -35.06 -10.33
N LEU A 251 35.18 -33.78 -10.28
CA LEU A 251 35.62 -33.03 -11.46
C LEU A 251 36.94 -33.64 -11.97
N PRO A 252 37.15 -33.68 -13.30
CA PRO A 252 38.40 -34.17 -13.87
C PRO A 252 39.56 -33.24 -13.50
N THR A 253 40.70 -33.85 -13.16
CA THR A 253 41.93 -33.20 -12.75
C THR A 253 42.51 -32.33 -13.87
N ILE A 254 42.61 -31.02 -13.63
CA ILE A 254 43.37 -30.11 -14.47
C ILE A 254 44.77 -30.01 -13.83
N ALA A 255 45.76 -30.61 -14.49
CA ALA A 255 47.19 -30.66 -14.16
C ALA A 255 47.64 -31.61 -13.03
N THR A 256 48.64 -32.44 -13.36
CA THR A 256 49.39 -33.31 -12.44
C THR A 256 50.17 -32.47 -11.42
N GLY A 257 49.87 -32.63 -10.13
CA GLY A 257 50.72 -32.14 -9.04
C GLY A 257 50.06 -31.23 -7.99
N ILE A 258 48.78 -30.86 -8.14
CA ILE A 258 48.03 -30.09 -7.13
C ILE A 258 46.76 -30.86 -6.76
N GLY A 259 46.93 -31.97 -6.03
CA GLY A 259 45.83 -32.69 -5.39
C GLY A 259 45.95 -32.56 -3.87
N GLU A 260 44.90 -32.06 -3.21
CA GLU A 260 44.81 -32.07 -1.75
C GLU A 260 44.92 -33.50 -1.23
N THR A 261 45.75 -33.71 -0.22
CA THR A 261 45.84 -34.98 0.51
C THR A 261 44.47 -35.32 1.09
N ALA A 262 44.00 -36.53 0.80
CA ALA A 262 42.71 -37.03 1.25
C ALA A 262 42.62 -37.03 2.78
N ARG A 263 42.02 -35.98 3.35
CA ARG A 263 41.49 -36.02 4.71
C ARG A 263 40.20 -36.84 4.68
N PRO A 264 39.99 -37.77 5.62
CA PRO A 264 38.72 -38.48 5.72
C PRO A 264 37.61 -37.43 5.91
N THR A 265 36.72 -37.35 4.93
CA THR A 265 35.48 -36.57 4.98
C THR A 265 34.63 -37.13 6.11
N ALA A 266 34.77 -36.57 7.32
CA ALA A 266 33.66 -36.61 8.27
C ALA A 266 32.50 -35.87 7.59
N ALA A 267 31.40 -36.58 7.36
CA ALA A 267 30.19 -35.97 6.85
C ALA A 267 29.79 -34.81 7.77
N ILE A 268 29.94 -33.59 7.28
CA ILE A 268 29.39 -32.41 7.95
C ILE A 268 27.89 -32.48 7.73
N GLU A 269 27.19 -33.12 8.68
CA GLU A 269 25.73 -33.09 8.77
C GLU A 269 25.28 -31.66 9.09
N PRO A 270 24.67 -30.93 8.14
CA PRO A 270 24.28 -29.52 8.35
C PRO A 270 23.25 -29.36 9.48
N GLY A 271 22.54 -30.44 9.81
CA GLY A 271 21.55 -30.47 10.90
C GLY A 271 22.15 -30.37 12.30
N ARG A 272 23.44 -30.71 12.50
CA ARG A 272 24.08 -30.62 13.82
C ARG A 272 24.57 -29.21 14.17
N ILE A 273 24.71 -28.32 13.18
CA ILE A 273 25.14 -26.92 13.40
C ILE A 273 23.94 -26.01 13.71
N LEU A 274 22.71 -26.48 13.48
CA LEU A 274 21.46 -25.74 13.71
C LEU A 274 20.57 -26.40 14.77
N ASP A 275 21.18 -26.98 15.80
CA ASP A 275 20.42 -27.42 16.98
C ASP A 275 19.97 -26.19 17.77
N GLY A 276 18.75 -25.72 17.49
CA GLY A 276 18.16 -24.55 18.12
C GLY A 276 18.03 -24.66 19.64
N THR A 277 18.05 -25.87 20.20
CA THR A 277 18.02 -26.08 21.65
C THR A 277 19.36 -25.77 22.30
N ARG A 278 20.46 -26.13 21.65
CA ARG A 278 21.82 -25.79 22.06
C ARG A 278 22.12 -24.30 21.90
N LEU A 279 21.70 -23.70 20.78
CA LEU A 279 21.82 -22.25 20.54
C LEU A 279 21.01 -21.42 21.54
N ALA A 280 19.83 -21.89 21.95
CA ALA A 280 19.04 -21.25 23.00
C ALA A 280 19.68 -21.39 24.40
N ALA A 281 20.28 -22.55 24.69
CA ALA A 281 21.00 -22.79 25.94
C ALA A 281 22.30 -21.97 26.03
N GLU A 282 23.06 -21.86 24.94
CA GLU A 282 24.25 -21.01 24.85
C GLU A 282 23.87 -19.51 24.91
N ALA A 283 22.75 -19.10 24.29
CA ALA A 283 22.24 -17.73 24.40
C ALA A 283 21.72 -17.38 25.80
N ALA A 284 21.17 -18.35 26.54
CA ALA A 284 20.76 -18.17 27.94
C ALA A 284 21.95 -18.15 28.92
N ALA A 285 23.11 -18.66 28.51
CA ALA A 285 24.35 -18.66 29.29
C ALA A 285 25.21 -17.39 29.08
N LEU A 286 24.82 -16.49 28.18
CA LEU A 286 25.51 -15.21 27.99
C LEU A 286 25.14 -14.24 29.12
N PRO A 287 26.12 -13.59 29.78
CA PRO A 287 25.84 -12.64 30.83
C PRO A 287 24.98 -11.50 30.29
N THR A 288 23.86 -11.25 30.95
CA THR A 288 22.91 -10.18 30.62
C THR A 288 23.57 -8.82 30.82
N LEU A 289 24.23 -8.30 29.78
CA LEU A 289 24.69 -6.90 29.70
C LEU A 289 23.50 -5.96 29.47
N ALA A 290 22.52 -6.00 30.36
CA ALA A 290 21.55 -4.94 30.50
C ALA A 290 22.16 -3.90 31.45
N ILE A 291 22.09 -2.62 31.08
CA ILE A 291 22.52 -1.42 31.84
C ILE A 291 23.92 -0.86 31.49
N ALA A 292 24.40 -1.02 30.25
CA ALA A 292 25.49 -0.18 29.73
C ALA A 292 25.06 0.49 28.40
N PRO A 293 25.23 1.81 28.21
CA PRO A 293 24.90 2.47 26.95
C PRO A 293 25.79 1.91 25.84
N ALA A 294 25.26 1.72 24.62
CA ALA A 294 25.99 1.11 23.50
C ALA A 294 27.33 1.83 23.14
N SER A 295 27.51 3.07 23.60
CA SER A 295 28.76 3.83 23.51
C SER A 295 29.91 3.25 24.35
N SER A 296 29.64 2.46 25.39
CA SER A 296 30.64 1.82 26.25
C SER A 296 31.06 0.42 25.75
N LEU A 297 30.50 -0.08 24.66
CA LEU A 297 30.92 -1.33 24.04
C LEU A 297 32.09 -1.08 23.05
N PRO A 298 33.10 -1.99 23.01
CA PRO A 298 34.13 -1.99 21.99
C PRO A 298 33.52 -1.98 20.58
N PRO A 299 34.15 -1.35 19.57
CA PRO A 299 33.59 -1.25 18.21
C PRO A 299 33.17 -2.59 17.59
N ALA A 300 33.88 -3.67 17.91
CA ALA A 300 33.59 -5.03 17.43
C ALA A 300 32.34 -5.68 18.06
N LEU A 301 31.84 -5.15 19.18
CA LEU A 301 30.69 -5.67 19.93
C LEU A 301 29.50 -4.71 19.92
N ARG A 302 29.59 -3.60 19.18
CA ARG A 302 28.44 -2.71 18.97
C ARG A 302 27.45 -3.41 18.03
N PRO A 303 26.19 -3.57 18.42
CA PRO A 303 25.18 -4.05 17.49
C PRO A 303 25.11 -3.07 16.31
N PRO A 304 25.05 -3.53 15.05
CA PRO A 304 24.86 -2.63 13.91
C PRO A 304 23.59 -1.81 14.13
N ALA A 305 23.58 -0.57 13.63
CA ALA A 305 22.38 0.26 13.63
C ALA A 305 21.15 -0.58 13.18
N PRO A 306 19.96 -0.36 13.75
CA PRO A 306 18.80 -1.21 13.47
C PRO A 306 18.67 -1.39 11.95
N LEU A 307 18.51 -2.64 11.53
CA LEU A 307 18.54 -3.08 10.13
C LEU A 307 17.29 -2.58 9.37
N CYS A 308 17.12 -1.26 9.28
CA CYS A 308 16.12 -0.60 8.44
C CYS A 308 16.57 -0.55 6.96
N GLY A 309 17.69 -1.20 6.61
CA GLY A 309 18.25 -1.20 5.27
C GLY A 309 17.25 -1.68 4.22
N SER A 310 16.41 -2.66 4.55
CA SER A 310 15.36 -3.16 3.64
C SER A 310 14.29 -2.10 3.35
N ASP A 311 13.90 -1.31 4.36
CA ASP A 311 12.89 -0.26 4.22
C ASP A 311 13.43 0.95 3.45
N GLU A 312 14.68 1.35 3.70
CA GLU A 312 15.30 2.42 2.90
C GLU A 312 15.46 1.97 1.45
N ILE A 313 15.91 0.73 1.18
CA ILE A 313 15.97 0.18 -0.18
C ILE A 313 14.58 0.18 -0.83
N ARG A 314 13.53 -0.20 -0.10
CA ARG A 314 12.14 -0.16 -0.60
C ARG A 314 11.72 1.26 -0.97
N ILE A 315 11.99 2.24 -0.11
CA ILE A 315 11.68 3.66 -0.35
C ILE A 315 12.44 4.18 -1.57
N GLN A 316 13.74 3.86 -1.70
CA GLN A 316 14.55 4.27 -2.83
C GLN A 316 14.05 3.66 -4.14
N ASN A 317 13.71 2.36 -4.15
CA ASN A 317 13.16 1.68 -5.32
C ASN A 317 11.82 2.25 -5.75
N TYR A 318 10.94 2.58 -4.79
CA TYR A 318 9.67 3.24 -5.07
C TYR A 318 9.92 4.63 -5.67
N ALA A 319 10.75 5.45 -5.01
CA ALA A 319 11.07 6.78 -5.52
C ALA A 319 11.70 6.75 -6.93
N ALA A 320 12.56 5.76 -7.20
CA ALA A 320 13.16 5.55 -8.52
C ALA A 320 12.12 5.18 -9.59
N ARG A 321 11.12 4.35 -9.28
CA ARG A 321 10.04 4.04 -10.22
C ARG A 321 9.20 5.27 -10.56
N ILE A 322 8.85 6.08 -9.56
CA ILE A 322 8.09 7.31 -9.79
C ILE A 322 8.90 8.29 -10.63
N ALA A 323 10.14 8.59 -10.22
CA ALA A 323 10.99 9.55 -10.93
C ALA A 323 11.32 9.10 -12.36
N GLY A 324 11.56 7.80 -12.56
CA GLY A 324 11.78 7.20 -13.87
C GLY A 324 10.59 7.37 -14.82
N SER A 325 9.35 7.44 -14.32
CA SER A 325 8.16 7.66 -15.16
C SER A 325 8.14 9.02 -15.87
N VAL A 326 8.97 9.97 -15.42
CA VAL A 326 9.11 11.32 -16.00
C VAL A 326 10.56 11.65 -16.37
N GLY A 327 11.45 10.65 -16.39
CA GLY A 327 12.83 10.78 -16.85
C GLY A 327 13.76 11.58 -15.94
N VAL A 328 13.51 11.63 -14.63
CA VAL A 328 14.34 12.36 -13.65
C VAL A 328 14.88 11.43 -12.56
N LYS A 329 15.81 11.91 -11.72
CA LYS A 329 16.34 11.14 -10.58
C LYS A 329 15.42 11.25 -9.36
N PRO A 330 15.46 10.31 -8.41
CA PRO A 330 14.59 10.31 -7.21
C PRO A 330 14.62 11.59 -6.37
N GLY A 331 15.75 12.30 -6.37
CA GLY A 331 15.97 13.53 -5.62
C GLY A 331 15.61 14.81 -6.37
N ASP A 332 15.39 14.73 -7.69
CA ASP A 332 15.10 15.88 -8.53
C ASP A 332 13.63 16.33 -8.36
N ASP A 333 13.37 17.58 -8.69
CA ASP A 333 12.02 18.13 -8.78
C ASP A 333 11.23 17.39 -9.88
N LEU A 334 10.11 16.77 -9.51
CA LEU A 334 9.27 16.01 -10.44
C LEU A 334 8.56 16.91 -11.47
N GLY A 335 8.47 18.21 -11.23
CA GLY A 335 7.68 19.17 -12.01
C GLY A 335 6.19 18.82 -12.08
N LEU A 336 5.57 18.30 -11.00
CA LEU A 336 4.17 17.83 -11.04
C LEU A 336 3.14 18.95 -11.23
N PHE A 337 3.44 20.14 -10.68
CA PHE A 337 2.56 21.29 -10.73
C PHE A 337 3.35 22.54 -11.14
N THR A 338 2.70 23.46 -11.86
CA THR A 338 3.22 24.80 -12.13
C THR A 338 3.30 25.62 -10.84
N PRO A 339 4.00 26.79 -10.83
CA PRO A 339 3.98 27.71 -9.69
C PRO A 339 2.56 28.12 -9.25
N ASP A 340 1.63 28.24 -10.20
CA ASP A 340 0.21 28.57 -9.95
C ASP A 340 -0.60 27.35 -9.46
N GLY A 341 0.03 26.17 -9.40
CA GLY A 341 -0.56 24.94 -8.89
C GLY A 341 -1.36 24.13 -9.92
N HIS A 342 -1.28 24.46 -11.21
CA HIS A 342 -1.87 23.66 -12.29
C HIS A 342 -1.10 22.36 -12.48
N ALA A 343 -1.79 21.24 -12.66
CA ALA A 343 -1.15 19.97 -13.00
C ALA A 343 -0.41 20.08 -14.34
N THR A 344 0.83 19.58 -14.38
CA THR A 344 1.58 19.46 -15.64
C THR A 344 1.34 18.09 -16.27
N ALA A 345 1.84 17.89 -17.50
CA ALA A 345 1.81 16.59 -18.18
C ALA A 345 2.56 15.47 -17.42
N ARG A 346 3.40 15.82 -16.42
CA ARG A 346 4.18 14.87 -15.61
C ARG A 346 3.36 14.21 -14.49
N LEU A 347 2.21 14.77 -14.12
CA LEU A 347 1.40 14.24 -13.03
C LEU A 347 0.81 12.86 -13.35
N ALA A 348 0.27 12.68 -14.56
CA ALA A 348 -0.39 11.42 -14.93
C ALA A 348 0.57 10.21 -14.94
N PRO A 349 1.77 10.28 -15.56
CA PRO A 349 2.76 9.20 -15.48
C PRO A 349 3.15 8.84 -14.04
N VAL A 350 3.34 9.85 -13.18
CA VAL A 350 3.65 9.64 -11.75
C VAL A 350 2.53 8.92 -11.02
N LEU A 351 1.27 9.34 -11.19
CA LEU A 351 0.12 8.67 -10.57
C LEU A 351 -0.02 7.22 -11.02
N LEU A 352 0.19 6.93 -12.31
CA LEU A 352 0.17 5.58 -12.84
C LEU A 352 1.31 4.72 -12.27
N ALA A 353 2.52 5.30 -12.16
CA ALA A 353 3.67 4.62 -11.57
C ALA A 353 3.42 4.31 -10.09
N MET A 354 2.91 5.26 -9.32
CA MET A 354 2.52 5.05 -7.92
C MET A 354 1.49 3.93 -7.79
N SER A 355 0.41 3.99 -8.56
CA SER A 355 -0.61 2.93 -8.53
C SER A 355 -0.03 1.56 -8.87
N SER A 356 0.87 1.46 -9.85
CA SER A 356 1.50 0.18 -10.21
C SER A 356 2.38 -0.39 -9.09
N VAL A 357 3.03 0.45 -8.29
CA VAL A 357 3.83 0.00 -7.15
C VAL A 357 2.94 -0.55 -6.05
N GLU A 358 1.84 0.15 -5.75
CA GLU A 358 0.91 -0.22 -4.69
C GLU A 358 0.08 -1.48 -5.03
N LEU A 359 -0.29 -1.65 -6.29
CA LEU A 359 -1.19 -2.71 -6.74
C LEU A 359 -0.46 -3.92 -7.35
N GLY A 360 0.83 -3.79 -7.65
CA GLY A 360 1.68 -4.88 -8.16
C GLY A 360 1.32 -5.30 -9.58
N ALA A 361 0.51 -6.35 -9.72
CA ALA A 361 0.12 -6.90 -11.02
C ALA A 361 -0.94 -6.04 -11.75
N LEU A 362 -1.62 -5.17 -11.00
CA LEU A 362 -2.61 -4.23 -11.51
C LEU A 362 -2.06 -2.80 -11.44
N ARG A 363 -2.72 -1.87 -12.13
CA ARG A 363 -2.52 -0.42 -12.02
C ARG A 363 -3.78 0.32 -12.44
N ALA A 364 -3.97 1.54 -11.94
CA ALA A 364 -5.03 2.43 -12.40
C ALA A 364 -5.00 2.62 -13.93
N SER A 365 -6.18 2.75 -14.54
CA SER A 365 -6.30 3.06 -15.95
C SER A 365 -5.91 4.52 -16.23
N PRO A 366 -5.30 4.84 -17.39
CA PRO A 366 -5.01 6.22 -17.77
C PRO A 366 -6.25 7.10 -17.82
N ALA A 367 -7.40 6.56 -18.23
CA ALA A 367 -8.67 7.28 -18.28
C ALA A 367 -9.13 7.73 -16.88
N LEU A 368 -9.01 6.85 -15.87
CA LEU A 368 -9.34 7.19 -14.49
C LEU A 368 -8.46 8.34 -13.96
N VAL A 369 -7.16 8.28 -14.24
CA VAL A 369 -6.20 9.32 -13.84
C VAL A 369 -6.49 10.63 -14.56
N ALA A 370 -6.71 10.60 -15.87
CA ALA A 370 -7.01 11.80 -16.66
C ALA A 370 -8.30 12.48 -16.18
N ALA A 371 -9.35 11.70 -15.88
CA ALA A 371 -10.61 12.23 -15.37
C ALA A 371 -10.44 12.91 -14.00
N ALA A 372 -9.63 12.34 -13.10
CA ALA A 372 -9.35 12.92 -11.79
C ALA A 372 -8.58 14.25 -11.90
N ILE A 373 -7.56 14.30 -12.77
CA ILE A 373 -6.82 15.54 -13.04
C ILE A 373 -7.75 16.61 -13.61
N ALA A 374 -8.61 16.25 -14.56
CA ALA A 374 -9.57 17.18 -15.16
C ALA A 374 -10.55 17.77 -14.12
N ARG A 375 -11.08 16.94 -13.21
CA ARG A 375 -11.93 17.42 -12.09
C ARG A 375 -11.17 18.38 -11.18
N ALA A 376 -9.95 18.03 -10.78
CA ALA A 376 -9.13 18.86 -9.89
C ALA A 376 -8.71 20.21 -10.52
N GLU A 377 -8.63 20.30 -11.85
CA GLU A 377 -8.41 21.56 -12.56
C GLU A 377 -9.72 22.37 -12.71
N ALA A 378 -10.85 21.70 -12.96
CA ALA A 378 -12.16 22.36 -13.03
C ALA A 378 -12.57 22.98 -11.68
N GLU A 379 -12.39 22.26 -10.57
CA GLU A 379 -12.63 22.76 -9.21
C GLU A 379 -11.78 23.99 -8.90
N ARG A 380 -10.51 23.99 -9.32
CA ARG A 380 -9.63 25.15 -9.17
C ARG A 380 -10.15 26.34 -9.97
N GLY A 381 -10.50 26.14 -11.24
CA GLY A 381 -11.06 27.22 -12.07
C GLY A 381 -12.37 27.77 -11.51
N ALA A 382 -13.18 26.96 -10.85
CA ALA A 382 -14.36 27.42 -10.12
C ALA A 382 -13.99 28.25 -8.88
N ALA A 383 -13.04 27.79 -8.06
CA ALA A 383 -12.58 28.50 -6.87
C ALA A 383 -11.93 29.85 -7.20
N SER A 384 -11.09 29.92 -8.24
CA SER A 384 -10.48 31.18 -8.69
C SER A 384 -11.52 32.20 -9.14
N ARG A 385 -12.54 31.78 -9.90
CA ARG A 385 -13.65 32.66 -10.32
C ARG A 385 -14.49 33.15 -9.15
N GLN A 386 -14.71 32.31 -8.14
CA GLN A 386 -15.42 32.70 -6.92
C GLN A 386 -14.61 33.72 -6.10
N ALA A 387 -13.29 33.58 -6.03
CA ALA A 387 -12.42 34.53 -5.35
C ALA A 387 -12.36 35.89 -6.06
N GLU A 388 -12.40 35.91 -7.39
CA GLU A 388 -12.45 37.15 -8.19
C GLU A 388 -13.84 37.83 -8.12
N ALA A 389 -14.90 37.06 -7.93
CA ALA A 389 -16.27 37.56 -7.77
C ALA A 389 -16.63 37.97 -6.33
N ALA A 390 -15.74 37.75 -5.35
CA ALA A 390 -15.95 38.18 -3.97
C ALA A 390 -15.55 39.67 -3.82
N PRO A 391 -16.47 40.56 -3.39
CA PRO A 391 -16.26 42.01 -3.34
C PRO A 391 -15.29 42.48 -2.24
#